data_AF-A0A1S2M2R6-F1
#
_entry.id   AF-A0A1S2M2R6-F1
#
_cell.length_a   1.000
_cell.length_b   1.000
_cell.length_c   1.000
_cell.angle_alpha   90.00
_cell.angle_beta   90.00
_cell.angle_gamma   90.00
#
_symmetry.space_group_name_H-M   'P 1'
#
loop_
_entity.id
_entity.type
_entity.pdbx_description
1 polymer ?
#
loop_
_entity_poly.entity_id
_entity_poly.type
_entity_poly.pdbx_seq_one_letter_code
_entity_poly.pdbx_strand_id
1 'polypeptide(L)'
;MEYIVLNSDSLPLECLYYGYTYEKLVLGLEKMFQGDHLFITNKGKYISKKGWFIFVFINGKRSLVRMKDIEENITNDMVKPLIDLELEKNFLNYQIDKSLLERDSYIFYESIQRLKKLNVIYRRMKKGIVEKEY
;
A
#
# COMPACT_ATOMS: atom_id res chain seq x y z
N MET A 1 -2.58 -7.76 7.70
CA MET A 1 -2.91 -6.32 7.81
C MET A 1 -2.79 -5.71 6.43
N GLU A 2 -3.75 -4.85 6.08
CA GLU A 2 -3.89 -4.28 4.74
C GLU A 2 -3.24 -2.91 4.65
N TYR A 3 -2.44 -2.73 3.60
CA TYR A 3 -1.71 -1.52 3.29
C TYR A 3 -1.89 -1.16 1.82
N ILE A 4 -1.67 0.11 1.52
CA ILE A 4 -1.70 0.64 0.16
C ILE A 4 -0.49 1.52 -0.10
N VAL A 5 0.06 1.43 -1.31
CA VAL A 5 1.18 2.27 -1.74
C VAL A 5 0.68 3.67 -2.02
N LEU A 6 1.28 4.66 -1.34
CA LEU A 6 0.99 6.08 -1.55
C LEU A 6 1.96 6.73 -2.52
N ASN A 7 3.19 6.20 -2.62
CA ASN A 7 4.22 6.80 -3.45
C ASN A 7 3.82 6.86 -4.93
N SER A 8 3.97 8.01 -5.56
CA SER A 8 3.74 8.20 -7.00
C SER A 8 4.81 7.51 -7.85
N ASP A 9 6.03 7.39 -7.34
CA ASP A 9 7.12 6.70 -8.00
C ASP A 9 7.11 5.19 -7.70
N SER A 10 7.85 4.41 -8.50
CA SER A 10 7.94 2.97 -8.26
C SER A 10 8.68 2.69 -6.94
N LEU A 11 8.06 1.88 -6.08
CA LEU A 11 8.61 1.43 -4.82
C LEU A 11 9.21 0.02 -5.00
N PRO A 12 10.54 -0.13 -5.00
CA PRO A 12 11.16 -1.44 -5.15
C PRO A 12 11.08 -2.23 -3.83
N LEU A 13 10.65 -3.47 -3.91
CA LEU A 13 10.70 -4.44 -2.82
C LEU A 13 11.62 -5.58 -3.18
N GLU A 14 12.51 -5.96 -2.26
CA GLU A 14 13.27 -7.19 -2.41
C GLU A 14 12.39 -8.39 -2.05
N CYS A 15 12.02 -9.13 -3.09
CA CYS A 15 11.25 -10.35 -3.02
C CYS A 15 12.15 -11.56 -3.23
N LEU A 16 11.75 -12.66 -2.62
CA LEU A 16 12.46 -13.92 -2.67
C LEU A 16 11.65 -14.94 -3.48
N TYR A 17 12.30 -15.47 -4.50
CA TYR A 17 11.70 -16.36 -5.48
C TYR A 17 12.36 -17.73 -5.42
N TYR A 18 11.56 -18.77 -5.64
CA TYR A 18 12.09 -20.09 -5.93
C TYR A 18 12.56 -20.10 -7.39
N GLY A 19 13.83 -20.39 -7.62
CA GLY A 19 14.35 -20.63 -8.97
C GLY A 19 13.86 -21.96 -9.55
N TYR A 20 14.50 -22.42 -10.63
CA TYR A 20 14.15 -23.67 -11.33
C TYR A 20 14.20 -24.94 -10.44
N THR A 21 14.92 -24.89 -9.31
CA THR A 21 14.86 -25.91 -8.27
C THR A 21 14.47 -25.27 -6.93
N TYR A 22 13.61 -25.94 -6.15
CA TYR A 22 13.11 -25.46 -4.85
C TYR A 22 14.22 -25.10 -3.84
N GLU A 23 15.44 -25.58 -4.07
CA GLU A 23 16.61 -25.34 -3.23
C GLU A 23 17.36 -24.03 -3.55
N LYS A 24 17.13 -23.43 -4.73
CA LYS A 24 17.80 -22.20 -5.16
C LYS A 24 16.89 -20.99 -4.97
N LEU A 25 17.06 -20.33 -3.83
CA LEU A 25 16.37 -19.09 -3.49
C LEU A 25 17.09 -17.88 -4.09
N VAL A 26 16.43 -17.20 -5.03
CA VAL A 26 16.97 -16.02 -5.72
C VAL A 26 16.27 -14.77 -5.20
N LEU A 27 17.04 -13.69 -5.01
CA LEU A 27 16.49 -12.37 -4.71
C LEU A 27 16.16 -11.67 -6.02
N GLY A 28 14.99 -11.08 -6.10
CA GLY A 28 14.56 -10.24 -7.22
C GLY A 28 13.84 -9.00 -6.72
N LEU A 29 13.79 -7.97 -7.55
CA LEU A 29 13.09 -6.73 -7.24
C LEU A 29 11.70 -6.75 -7.85
N GLU A 30 10.69 -6.58 -7.00
CA GLU A 30 9.32 -6.33 -7.43
C GLU A 30 9.04 -4.83 -7.32
N LYS A 31 8.60 -4.20 -8.41
CA LYS A 31 8.25 -2.78 -8.41
C LYS A 31 6.77 -2.64 -8.09
N MET A 32 6.49 -1.86 -7.06
CA MET A 32 5.13 -1.47 -6.70
C MET A 32 4.83 -0.04 -7.15
N PHE A 33 3.56 0.24 -7.42
CA PHE A 33 3.07 1.52 -7.89
C PHE A 33 1.94 2.04 -7.00
N GLN A 34 1.71 3.35 -7.05
CA GLN A 34 0.65 3.99 -6.27
C GLN A 34 -0.71 3.31 -6.47
N GLY A 35 -1.35 2.95 -5.35
CA GLY A 35 -2.63 2.26 -5.33
C GLY A 35 -2.54 0.74 -5.32
N ASP A 36 -1.33 0.16 -5.44
CA ASP A 36 -1.14 -1.26 -5.21
C ASP A 36 -1.46 -1.63 -3.77
N HIS A 37 -2.09 -2.79 -3.61
CA HIS A 37 -2.55 -3.31 -2.33
C HIS A 37 -1.57 -4.35 -1.78
N LEU A 38 -1.18 -4.20 -0.52
CA LEU A 38 -0.36 -5.17 0.22
C LEU A 38 -1.16 -5.76 1.36
N PHE A 39 -1.31 -7.09 1.37
CA PHE A 39 -1.77 -7.81 2.54
C PHE A 39 -0.59 -8.49 3.22
N ILE A 40 -0.11 -7.90 4.32
CA ILE A 40 1.00 -8.43 5.11
C ILE A 40 0.47 -9.48 6.07
N THR A 41 1.00 -10.70 5.99
CA THR A 41 0.65 -11.79 6.91
C THR A 41 1.57 -11.79 8.13
N ASN A 42 1.23 -12.56 9.17
CA ASN A 42 2.12 -12.82 10.30
C ASN A 42 3.08 -14.00 10.07
N LYS A 43 3.14 -14.55 8.85
CA LYS A 43 3.96 -15.71 8.53
C LYS A 43 5.26 -15.23 7.89
N GLY A 44 6.38 -15.56 8.51
CA GLY A 44 7.70 -15.25 7.98
C GLY A 44 8.68 -16.41 8.11
N LYS A 45 9.84 -16.26 7.47
CA LYS A 45 10.94 -17.22 7.54
C LYS A 45 12.25 -16.46 7.65
N TYR A 46 13.11 -16.91 8.55
CA TYR A 46 14.49 -16.47 8.61
C TYR A 46 15.35 -17.28 7.63
N ILE A 47 16.17 -16.59 6.86
CA ILE A 47 17.11 -17.19 5.92
C ILE A 47 18.52 -16.80 6.34
N SER A 48 19.35 -17.82 6.62
CA SER A 48 20.74 -17.62 7.04
C SER A 48 21.48 -16.71 6.05
N LYS A 49 22.18 -15.71 6.59
CA LYS A 49 22.91 -14.65 5.85
C LYS A 49 22.04 -13.69 5.00
N LYS A 50 20.73 -13.89 4.88
CA LYS A 50 19.81 -13.00 4.13
C LYS A 50 18.78 -12.27 5.00
N GLY A 51 18.53 -12.74 6.22
CA GLY A 51 17.66 -12.07 7.19
C GLY A 51 16.22 -12.58 7.20
N TRP A 52 15.30 -11.77 7.76
CA TRP A 52 13.88 -12.09 7.88
C TRP A 52 13.10 -11.71 6.62
N PHE A 53 12.27 -12.64 6.17
CA PHE A 53 11.30 -12.44 5.11
C PHE A 53 9.90 -12.76 5.60
N ILE A 54 8.92 -12.05 5.08
CA ILE A 54 7.51 -12.18 5.47
C ILE A 54 6.65 -12.42 4.24
N PHE A 55 5.63 -13.26 4.37
CA PHE A 55 4.67 -13.47 3.31
C PHE A 55 3.75 -12.26 3.18
N VAL A 56 3.69 -11.71 1.97
CA VAL A 56 2.83 -10.59 1.59
C VAL A 56 2.06 -10.99 0.35
N PHE A 57 0.79 -10.63 0.28
CA PHE A 57 0.06 -10.67 -0.99
C PHE A 57 0.09 -9.28 -1.61
N ILE A 58 0.77 -9.15 -2.74
CA ILE A 58 0.85 -7.93 -3.54
C ILE A 58 -0.20 -8.04 -4.64
N ASN A 59 -1.23 -7.20 -4.56
CA ASN A 59 -2.43 -7.26 -5.40
C ASN A 59 -3.05 -8.67 -5.43
N GLY A 60 -2.88 -9.49 -4.40
CA GLY A 60 -3.37 -10.89 -4.36
C GLY A 60 -2.40 -11.95 -4.90
N LYS A 61 -1.23 -11.57 -5.46
CA LYS A 61 -0.14 -12.52 -5.74
C LYS A 61 0.72 -12.69 -4.49
N ARG A 62 1.00 -13.94 -4.11
CA ARG A 62 1.81 -14.23 -2.92
C ARG A 62 3.29 -14.06 -3.23
N SER A 63 3.94 -13.16 -2.51
CA SER A 63 5.38 -12.90 -2.56
C SER A 63 6.00 -13.05 -1.16
N LEU A 64 7.29 -13.37 -1.10
CA LEU A 64 8.06 -13.42 0.15
C LEU A 64 8.98 -12.19 0.17
N VAL A 65 8.62 -11.17 0.93
CA VAL A 65 9.27 -9.85 0.89
C VAL A 65 10.23 -9.73 2.08
N ARG A 66 11.37 -9.07 1.90
CA ARG A 66 12.27 -8.75 3.01
C ARG A 66 11.56 -7.87 4.03
N MET A 67 11.58 -8.26 5.30
CA MET A 67 10.85 -7.56 6.36
C MET A 67 11.33 -6.12 6.54
N LYS A 68 12.65 -5.90 6.45
CA LYS A 68 13.27 -4.58 6.55
C LYS A 68 12.71 -3.58 5.53
N ASP A 69 12.51 -4.01 4.29
CA ASP A 69 11.98 -3.14 3.24
C ASP A 69 10.56 -2.68 3.57
N ILE A 70 9.73 -3.56 4.13
CA ILE A 70 8.37 -3.19 4.56
C ILE A 70 8.42 -2.19 5.70
N GLU A 71 9.25 -2.42 6.71
CA GLU A 71 9.39 -1.53 7.87
C GLU A 71 9.87 -0.15 7.46
N GLU A 72 10.85 -0.07 6.57
CA GLU A 72 11.34 1.19 6.01
C GLU A 72 10.24 1.92 5.23
N ASN A 73 9.47 1.20 4.42
CA ASN A 73 8.39 1.80 3.63
C ASN A 73 7.21 2.27 4.49
N ILE A 74 6.93 1.61 5.62
CA ILE A 74 5.94 2.08 6.60
C ILE A 74 6.47 3.33 7.31
N THR A 75 7.73 3.30 7.76
CA THR A 75 8.34 4.40 8.52
C THR A 75 8.49 5.67 7.67
N ASN A 76 8.72 5.52 6.36
CA ASN A 76 8.86 6.62 5.42
C ASN A 76 7.52 7.10 4.81
N ASP A 77 6.37 6.67 5.34
CA ASP A 77 5.03 7.00 4.84
C ASP A 77 4.78 6.64 3.36
N MET A 78 5.56 5.69 2.83
CA MET A 78 5.45 5.27 1.42
C MET A 78 4.30 4.27 1.21
N VAL A 79 3.98 3.52 2.26
CA VAL A 79 2.77 2.70 2.37
C VAL A 79 2.01 3.09 3.62
N LYS A 80 0.68 3.02 3.55
CA LYS A 80 -0.19 3.40 4.68
C LYS A 80 -1.23 2.30 4.93
N PRO A 81 -1.60 2.04 6.20
CA PRO A 81 -2.72 1.15 6.49
C PRO A 81 -3.97 1.59 5.74
N LEU A 82 -4.71 0.63 5.16
CA LEU A 82 -5.93 0.95 4.42
C LEU A 82 -6.97 1.63 5.32
N ILE A 83 -7.07 1.19 6.57
CA ILE A 83 -7.96 1.77 7.58
C ILE A 83 -7.67 3.27 7.83
N ASP A 84 -6.41 3.69 7.79
CA ASP A 84 -6.06 5.09 8.00
C ASP A 84 -6.51 5.96 6.83
N LEU A 85 -6.48 5.43 5.60
CA LEU A 85 -7.06 6.12 4.43
C LEU A 85 -8.58 6.19 4.49
N GLU A 86 -9.24 5.18 5.02
CA GLU A 86 -10.70 5.18 5.19
C GLU A 86 -11.12 6.21 6.24
N LEU A 87 -10.39 6.25 7.37
CA LEU A 87 -10.57 7.27 8.39
C LEU A 87 -10.31 8.67 7.85
N GLU A 88 -9.23 8.87 7.08
CA GLU A 88 -8.93 10.17 6.46
C GLU A 88 -10.04 10.62 5.50
N LYS A 89 -10.57 9.69 4.69
CA LYS A 89 -11.70 9.98 3.80
C LYS A 89 -12.95 10.38 4.58
N ASN A 90 -13.28 9.65 5.65
CA ASN A 90 -14.43 9.95 6.49
C ASN A 90 -14.29 11.32 7.16
N PHE A 91 -13.11 11.61 7.69
CA PHE A 91 -12.80 12.91 8.29
C PHE A 91 -12.93 14.05 7.28
N LEU A 92 -12.43 13.89 6.05
CA LEU A 92 -12.53 14.91 5.01
C LEU A 92 -13.99 15.17 4.60
N ASN A 93 -14.82 14.14 4.49
CA ASN A 93 -16.25 14.31 4.22
C ASN A 93 -16.93 15.12 5.34
N TYR A 94 -16.65 14.76 6.60
CA TYR A 94 -17.15 15.50 7.75
C TYR A 94 -16.70 16.97 7.74
N GLN A 95 -15.43 17.23 7.41
CA GLN A 95 -14.91 18.61 7.32
C GLN A 95 -15.57 19.41 6.21
N ILE A 96 -15.83 18.79 5.05
CA ILE A 96 -16.58 19.41 3.96
C ILE A 96 -17.98 19.82 4.44
N ASP A 97 -18.72 18.89 5.05
CA ASP A 97 -20.07 19.16 5.54
C ASP A 97 -20.08 20.26 6.61
N LYS A 98 -19.13 20.20 7.55
CA LYS A 98 -18.96 21.21 8.60
C LYS A 98 -18.63 22.58 8.02
N SER A 99 -17.69 22.65 7.09
CA SER A 99 -17.26 23.91 6.46
C SER A 99 -18.39 24.59 5.66
N LEU A 100 -19.30 23.81 5.07
CA LEU A 100 -20.49 24.34 4.42
C LEU A 100 -21.46 24.99 5.42
N LEU A 101 -21.65 24.36 6.59
CA LEU A 101 -22.48 24.91 7.67
C LEU A 101 -21.89 26.20 8.24
N GLU A 102 -20.57 26.23 8.42
CA GLU A 102 -19.84 27.38 8.99
C GLU A 102 -19.52 28.46 7.95
N ARG A 103 -19.82 28.23 6.67
CA ARG A 103 -19.46 29.08 5.53
C ARG A 103 -17.95 29.36 5.43
N ASP A 104 -17.14 28.40 5.87
CA ASP A 104 -15.68 28.45 5.76
C ASP A 104 -15.25 27.92 4.39
N SER A 105 -15.04 28.83 3.44
CA SER A 105 -14.63 28.47 2.09
C SER A 105 -13.21 27.90 2.04
N TYR A 106 -12.31 28.31 2.95
CA TYR A 106 -10.93 27.86 2.95
C TYR A 106 -10.85 26.37 3.29
N ILE A 107 -11.45 25.95 4.41
CA ILE A 107 -11.47 24.55 4.85
C ILE A 107 -12.21 23.68 3.82
N PHE A 108 -13.29 24.19 3.23
CA PHE A 108 -14.03 23.49 2.19
C PHE A 108 -13.14 23.15 0.99
N TYR A 109 -12.46 24.15 0.41
CA TYR A 109 -11.62 23.93 -0.75
C TYR A 109 -10.41 23.05 -0.44
N GLU A 110 -9.76 23.24 0.71
CA GLU A 110 -8.65 22.39 1.14
C GLU A 110 -9.09 20.92 1.26
N SER A 111 -10.21 20.68 1.95
CA SER A 111 -10.74 19.34 2.18
C SER A 111 -11.15 18.65 0.88
N ILE A 112 -11.77 19.36 -0.06
CA ILE A 112 -12.07 18.84 -1.39
C ILE A 112 -10.81 18.47 -2.17
N GLN A 113 -9.77 19.30 -2.15
CA GLN A 113 -8.53 19.01 -2.87
C GLN A 113 -7.85 17.75 -2.33
N ARG A 114 -7.82 17.60 -1.01
CA ARG A 114 -7.30 16.37 -0.36
C ARG A 114 -8.14 15.15 -0.71
N LEU A 115 -9.47 15.27 -0.65
CA LEU A 115 -10.39 14.18 -1.00
C LEU A 115 -10.24 13.76 -2.46
N LYS A 116 -10.04 14.70 -3.39
CA LYS A 116 -9.74 14.41 -4.80
C LYS A 116 -8.47 13.57 -4.96
N LYS A 117 -7.38 13.91 -4.26
CA LYS A 117 -6.13 13.13 -4.28
C LYS A 117 -6.36 11.70 -3.78
N LEU A 118 -7.06 11.55 -2.65
CA LEU A 118 -7.40 10.22 -2.12
C LEU A 118 -8.24 9.39 -3.08
N ASN A 119 -9.24 10.00 -3.73
CA ASN A 119 -10.09 9.31 -4.70
C ASN A 119 -9.30 8.78 -5.91
N VAL A 120 -8.22 9.44 -6.32
CA VAL A 120 -7.31 8.92 -7.37
C VAL A 120 -6.67 7.60 -6.91
N ILE A 121 -6.17 7.56 -5.68
CA ILE A 121 -5.56 6.35 -5.09
C ILE A 121 -6.60 5.21 -5.01
N TYR A 122 -7.79 5.47 -4.46
CA TYR A 122 -8.88 4.49 -4.40
C TYR A 122 -9.29 3.97 -5.78
N ARG A 123 -9.28 4.82 -6.81
CA ARG A 123 -9.61 4.41 -8.18
C ARG A 123 -8.57 3.44 -8.74
N ARG A 124 -7.28 3.63 -8.44
CA ARG A 124 -6.20 2.72 -8.85
C ARG A 124 -6.29 1.39 -8.11
N MET A 125 -6.56 1.44 -6.81
CA MET A 125 -6.80 0.23 -5.99
C MET A 125 -7.93 -0.62 -6.58
N LYS A 126 -9.09 -0.02 -6.89
CA LYS A 126 -10.22 -0.75 -7.49
C LYS A 126 -9.88 -1.38 -8.84
N LYS A 127 -9.09 -0.70 -9.69
CA LYS A 127 -8.65 -1.28 -10.98
C LYS A 127 -7.77 -2.51 -10.79
N GLY A 128 -6.81 -2.46 -9.86
CA GLY A 128 -5.94 -3.59 -9.56
C GLY A 128 -6.67 -4.81 -8.98
N ILE A 129 -7.84 -4.60 -8.37
CA ILE A 129 -8.72 -5.66 -7.88
C ILE A 129 -9.58 -6.25 -9.02
N VAL A 130 -10.11 -5.42 -9.92
CA VAL A 130 -11.02 -5.83 -11.01
C VAL A 130 -10.33 -6.56 -12.17
N GLU A 131 -9.05 -6.27 -12.46
CA GLU A 131 -8.27 -6.99 -13.48
C GLU A 131 -8.00 -8.48 -13.13
N LYS A 132 -8.61 -9.02 -12.06
CA LYS A 132 -8.42 -10.41 -11.59
C LYS A 132 -9.71 -11.23 -11.50
N GLU A 133 -10.84 -10.71 -11.97
CA GLU A 133 -12.11 -11.46 -12.07
C GLU A 133 -12.36 -12.05 -13.48
N TYR A 134 -11.38 -11.99 -14.40
CA TYR A 134 -11.46 -12.56 -15.75
C TYR A 134 -10.25 -13.45 -16.07
#